data_AF-A0A6H1L3M1-F1
#
_entry.id   AF-A0A6H1L3M1-F1
#
_cell.length_a   1.000
_cell.length_b   1.000
_cell.length_c   1.000
_cell.angle_alpha   90.00
_cell.angle_beta   90.00
_cell.angle_gamma   90.00
#
_symmetry.space_group_name_H-M   'P 1'
#
loop_
_entity.id
_entity.type
_entity.pdbx_description
1 polymer ?
#
loop_
_entity_poly.entity_id
_entity_poly.type
_entity_poly.pdbx_seq_one_letter_code
_entity_poly.pdbx_strand_id
1 'polypeptide(L)'
;MHRLIETLARRRRGRPWLTDVLLVVLVAVPPVIRPEPGWRPVWVQVGVYVALVLPLLWRRRRPVLVAALVTAAFWAQYLGQVWGQEPGRGAVALAAVLATLTVRGLRRAAALTVVCAAGCVLLWIPAWQREYVGPGARGAWLTPLAVGLLLAGAWVFGEYVRARRAYLAEFERRAALVESERLALARVAVAEERARIAREIHDVLAHSVSVMVVNAEGGRLMRHVDPAVVDRTLGVISATGREALGELRRLLEVLRTPDADASADPDSGADAAPEPLSADLRRLIGRLNTSGTRARLDLRGERGGLPADLTAQTYRIVQEALTNIVKHAPPDASIHVRVDTGAPGPGRLVRVRVENSAGAGAGFAGGAGAGSAGGAGAVTAAELPAPLPSSGRGLTGMRERTALYGGSVDAGPTLDGGYRVAATLRVAEPEPTGATP
;
A
#
# COMPACT_ATOMS: atom_id res chain seq x y z
N MET A 1 23.18 -13.46 -5.94
CA MET A 1 24.24 -12.44 -5.76
C MET A 1 23.72 -11.10 -5.24
N HIS A 2 22.66 -10.52 -5.84
CA HIS A 2 22.12 -9.21 -5.47
C HIS A 2 21.62 -9.09 -4.01
N ARG A 3 20.92 -10.12 -3.49
CA ARG A 3 20.46 -10.19 -2.09
C ARG A 3 21.61 -10.24 -1.08
N LEU A 4 22.71 -10.93 -1.42
CA LEU A 4 23.90 -11.06 -0.57
C LEU A 4 24.62 -9.72 -0.41
N ILE A 5 24.73 -8.95 -1.50
CA ILE A 5 25.30 -7.60 -1.51
C ILE A 5 24.45 -6.64 -0.67
N GLU A 6 23.12 -6.73 -0.77
CA GLU A 6 22.22 -5.91 0.06
C GLU A 6 22.25 -6.27 1.54
N THR A 7 22.32 -7.55 1.90
CA THR A 7 22.45 -7.97 3.30
C THR A 7 23.78 -7.54 3.91
N LEU A 8 24.87 -7.59 3.16
CA LEU A 8 26.19 -7.11 3.60
C LEU A 8 26.22 -5.59 3.72
N ALA A 9 25.56 -4.85 2.82
CA ALA A 9 25.44 -3.41 2.88
C ALA A 9 24.58 -2.93 4.08
N ARG A 10 23.47 -3.63 4.38
CA ARG A 10 22.62 -3.35 5.55
C ARG A 10 23.34 -3.68 6.87
N ARG A 11 24.05 -4.82 6.97
CA ARG A 11 24.88 -5.14 8.16
C ARG A 11 26.05 -4.16 8.35
N ARG A 12 26.68 -3.67 7.27
CA ARG A 12 27.73 -2.62 7.34
C ARG A 12 27.21 -1.28 7.86
N ARG A 13 25.96 -0.91 7.55
CA ARG A 13 25.34 0.34 8.05
C ARG A 13 25.09 0.30 9.56
N GLY A 14 24.78 -0.87 10.13
CA GLY A 14 24.50 -1.01 11.57
C GLY A 14 25.72 -1.20 12.49
N ARG A 15 26.87 -1.64 11.97
CA ARG A 15 28.05 -2.00 12.80
C ARG A 15 29.37 -1.48 12.21
N PRO A 16 29.63 -0.16 12.27
CA PRO A 16 30.88 0.46 11.78
C PRO A 16 32.15 -0.11 12.42
N TRP A 17 32.05 -0.64 13.64
CA TRP A 17 33.14 -1.28 14.34
C TRP A 17 33.63 -2.56 13.66
N LEU A 18 32.79 -3.30 12.92
CA LEU A 18 33.23 -4.52 12.23
C LEU A 18 34.24 -4.24 11.12
N THR A 19 34.09 -3.13 10.39
CA THR A 19 35.09 -2.70 9.40
C THR A 19 36.36 -2.16 10.03
N ASP A 20 36.26 -1.63 11.24
CA ASP A 20 37.41 -1.12 11.99
C ASP A 20 38.18 -2.31 12.58
N VAL A 21 37.49 -3.31 13.15
CA VAL A 21 38.05 -4.58 13.63
C VAL A 21 38.64 -5.40 12.49
N LEU A 22 37.96 -5.55 11.35
CA LEU A 22 38.50 -6.27 10.20
C LEU A 22 39.78 -5.62 9.68
N LEU A 23 39.82 -4.28 9.64
CA LEU A 23 41.02 -3.55 9.22
C LEU A 23 42.14 -3.65 10.26
N VAL A 24 41.81 -3.54 11.54
CA VAL A 24 42.77 -3.77 12.63
C VAL A 24 43.32 -5.18 12.54
N VAL A 25 42.48 -6.21 12.37
CA VAL A 25 42.92 -7.60 12.18
C VAL A 25 43.78 -7.72 10.92
N LEU A 26 43.37 -7.15 9.79
CA LEU A 26 44.16 -7.20 8.54
C LEU A 26 45.55 -6.57 8.69
N VAL A 27 45.69 -5.51 9.49
CA VAL A 27 46.97 -4.85 9.77
C VAL A 27 47.73 -5.53 10.92
N ALA A 28 47.02 -6.11 11.90
CA ALA A 28 47.56 -6.64 13.15
C ALA A 28 47.84 -8.15 13.13
N VAL A 29 47.37 -8.93 12.15
CA VAL A 29 47.77 -10.34 11.98
C VAL A 29 49.29 -10.35 11.83
N PRO A 30 50.08 -10.79 12.83
CA PRO A 30 51.51 -10.52 12.86
C PRO A 30 52.21 -11.12 11.64
N PRO A 31 53.29 -10.51 11.12
CA PRO A 31 54.22 -11.27 10.32
C PRO A 31 54.83 -12.31 11.26
N VAL A 32 55.39 -13.38 10.75
CA VAL A 32 56.12 -14.31 11.62
C VAL A 32 57.30 -13.56 12.25
N ILE A 33 57.14 -13.06 13.48
CA ILE A 33 58.19 -12.36 14.23
C ILE A 33 59.19 -13.44 14.63
N ARG A 34 60.34 -13.49 13.96
CA ARG A 34 61.42 -14.42 14.28
C ARG A 34 62.63 -13.66 14.80
N PRO A 35 63.28 -14.13 15.86
CA PRO A 35 64.60 -13.66 16.23
C PRO A 35 65.62 -14.27 15.27
N GLU A 36 65.93 -13.55 14.18
CA GLU A 36 66.97 -13.95 13.22
C GLU A 36 68.21 -13.03 13.39
N PRO A 37 69.44 -13.56 13.28
CA PRO A 37 70.65 -12.75 13.31
C PRO A 37 70.62 -11.66 12.22
N GLY A 38 70.91 -10.41 12.58
CA GLY A 38 70.85 -9.25 11.67
C GLY A 38 69.56 -8.44 11.72
N TRP A 39 68.53 -8.90 12.44
CA TRP A 39 67.25 -8.19 12.56
C TRP A 39 67.23 -7.24 13.77
N ARG A 40 66.34 -6.23 13.71
CA ARG A 40 66.08 -5.34 14.85
C ARG A 40 65.43 -6.10 16.01
N PRO A 41 65.69 -5.71 17.28
CA PRO A 41 65.07 -6.35 18.44
C PRO A 41 63.54 -6.42 18.35
N VAL A 42 62.95 -7.51 18.85
CA VAL A 42 61.49 -7.77 18.78
C VAL A 42 60.66 -6.60 19.31
N TRP A 43 61.09 -5.98 20.42
CA TRP A 43 60.38 -4.85 21.02
C TRP A 43 60.32 -3.62 20.10
N VAL A 44 61.34 -3.39 19.25
CA VAL A 44 61.33 -2.32 18.24
C VAL A 44 60.27 -2.61 17.18
N GLN A 45 60.22 -3.86 16.70
CA GLN A 45 59.24 -4.28 15.70
C GLN A 45 57.81 -4.13 16.23
N VAL A 46 57.54 -4.63 17.44
CA VAL A 46 56.24 -4.51 18.10
C VAL A 46 55.85 -3.04 18.28
N GLY A 47 56.77 -2.18 18.73
CA GLY A 47 56.51 -0.75 18.91
C GLY A 47 56.06 -0.06 17.62
N VAL A 48 56.72 -0.34 16.50
CA VAL A 48 56.36 0.22 15.18
C VAL A 48 54.99 -0.30 14.72
N TYR A 49 54.69 -1.60 14.90
CA TYR A 49 53.38 -2.15 14.56
C TYR A 49 52.24 -1.55 15.40
N VAL A 50 52.46 -1.39 16.70
CA VAL A 50 51.50 -0.72 17.58
C VAL A 50 51.29 0.73 17.12
N ALA A 51 52.35 1.44 16.72
CA ALA A 51 52.24 2.80 16.20
C ALA A 51 51.47 2.90 14.86
N LEU A 52 51.43 1.83 14.05
CA LEU A 52 50.63 1.77 12.82
C LEU A 52 49.15 1.44 13.09
N VAL A 53 48.88 0.57 14.07
CA VAL A 53 47.53 0.03 14.34
C VAL A 53 46.75 0.89 15.33
N LEU A 54 47.36 1.25 16.46
CA LEU A 54 46.69 1.91 17.57
C LEU A 54 46.02 3.23 17.15
N PRO A 55 46.67 4.12 16.35
CA PRO A 55 46.02 5.35 15.90
C PRO A 55 44.76 5.12 15.04
N LEU A 56 44.67 3.99 14.31
CA LEU A 56 43.54 3.70 13.43
C LEU A 56 42.21 3.59 14.19
N LEU A 57 42.24 3.28 15.49
CA LEU A 57 41.05 3.27 16.35
C LEU A 57 40.40 4.66 16.45
N TRP A 58 41.19 5.73 16.37
CA TRP A 58 40.69 7.11 16.41
C TRP A 58 40.49 7.72 15.02
N ARG A 59 40.60 6.94 13.92
CA ARG A 59 40.47 7.44 12.54
C ARG A 59 39.14 8.16 12.29
N ARG A 60 38.10 7.80 13.03
CA ARG A 60 36.78 8.44 12.95
C ARG A 60 36.67 9.73 13.76
N ARG A 61 37.43 9.92 14.84
CA ARG A 61 37.35 11.14 15.65
C ARG A 61 38.37 12.19 15.23
N ARG A 62 39.59 11.79 14.91
CA ARG A 62 40.71 12.70 14.60
C ARG A 62 41.47 12.25 13.34
N PRO A 63 40.85 12.30 12.15
CA PRO A 63 41.39 11.66 10.93
C PRO A 63 42.74 12.24 10.49
N VAL A 64 42.95 13.56 10.63
CA VAL A 64 44.20 14.23 10.25
C VAL A 64 45.35 13.87 11.19
N LEU A 65 45.09 13.84 12.51
CA LEU A 65 46.09 13.44 13.50
C LEU A 65 46.49 11.98 13.32
N VAL A 66 45.51 11.10 13.06
CA VAL A 66 45.77 9.68 12.76
C VAL A 66 46.59 9.53 11.47
N ALA A 67 46.31 10.32 10.44
CA ALA A 67 47.11 10.35 9.22
C ALA A 67 48.56 10.75 9.48
N ALA A 68 48.79 11.80 10.28
CA ALA A 68 50.12 12.22 10.66
C ALA A 68 50.87 11.13 11.45
N LEU A 69 50.22 10.52 12.45
CA LEU A 69 50.82 9.44 13.26
C LEU A 69 51.15 8.20 12.44
N VAL A 70 50.23 7.73 11.59
CA VAL A 70 50.45 6.55 10.74
C VAL A 70 51.51 6.83 9.68
N THR A 71 51.56 8.04 9.12
CA THR A 71 52.61 8.44 8.18
C THR A 71 53.97 8.52 8.88
N ALA A 72 54.04 9.07 10.10
CA ALA A 72 55.27 9.08 10.88
C ALA A 72 55.73 7.67 11.25
N ALA A 73 54.82 6.78 11.65
CA ALA A 73 55.11 5.37 11.91
C ALA A 73 55.56 4.62 10.64
N PHE A 74 54.99 4.94 9.48
CA PHE A 74 55.42 4.43 8.19
C PHE A 74 56.86 4.87 7.87
N TRP A 75 57.20 6.14 8.08
CA TRP A 75 58.57 6.62 7.95
C TRP A 75 59.52 5.95 8.94
N ALA A 76 59.12 5.78 10.21
CA ALA A 76 59.94 5.09 11.21
C ALA A 76 60.19 3.63 10.84
N GLN A 77 59.17 2.94 10.30
CA GLN A 77 59.30 1.59 9.77
C GLN A 77 60.31 1.55 8.62
N TYR A 78 60.17 2.47 7.67
CA TYR A 78 60.99 2.52 6.45
C TYR A 78 62.45 2.92 6.73
N LEU A 79 62.66 3.95 7.56
CA LEU A 79 63.97 4.49 7.85
C LEU A 79 64.74 3.64 8.88
N GLY A 80 64.03 3.06 9.86
CA GLY A 80 64.61 2.18 10.87
C GLY A 80 64.98 0.78 10.37
N GLN A 81 64.69 0.53 9.09
CA GLN A 81 64.77 -0.77 8.44
C GLN A 81 64.03 -1.87 9.22
N VAL A 82 62.86 -1.54 9.77
CA VAL A 82 62.08 -2.41 10.67
C VAL A 82 61.06 -3.21 9.86
N TRP A 83 61.58 -4.05 8.99
CA TRP A 83 60.79 -4.92 8.13
C TRP A 83 61.38 -6.30 8.22
N GLY A 84 60.53 -7.27 8.53
CA GLY A 84 60.91 -8.65 8.32
C GLY A 84 60.90 -8.99 6.83
N GLN A 85 60.34 -10.13 6.47
CA GLN A 85 60.26 -10.59 5.07
C GLN A 85 59.13 -9.93 4.23
N GLU A 86 58.32 -9.03 4.79
CA GLU A 86 57.13 -8.47 4.10
C GLU A 86 57.08 -6.92 4.10
N PRO A 87 57.53 -6.25 3.03
CA PRO A 87 57.54 -4.78 2.90
C PRO A 87 56.16 -4.07 2.80
N GLY A 88 55.01 -4.75 3.01
CA GLY A 88 53.69 -4.22 2.58
C GLY A 88 52.78 -3.61 3.65
N ARG A 89 53.04 -3.79 4.95
CA ARG A 89 52.03 -3.57 5.99
C ARG A 89 51.78 -2.11 6.34
N GLY A 90 52.84 -1.31 6.36
CA GLY A 90 52.73 0.13 6.49
C GLY A 90 51.88 0.74 5.36
N ALA A 91 51.96 0.18 4.15
CA ALA A 91 51.15 0.62 3.01
C ALA A 91 49.66 0.30 3.19
N VAL A 92 49.30 -0.82 3.83
CA VAL A 92 47.90 -1.13 4.18
C VAL A 92 47.34 -0.14 5.21
N ALA A 93 48.13 0.20 6.23
CA ALA A 93 47.73 1.21 7.22
C ALA A 93 47.55 2.58 6.57
N LEU A 94 48.46 2.99 5.68
CA LEU A 94 48.34 4.22 4.89
C LEU A 94 47.11 4.21 3.98
N ALA A 95 46.86 3.10 3.26
CA ALA A 95 45.68 2.95 2.41
C ALA A 95 44.37 3.11 3.21
N ALA A 96 44.34 2.58 4.43
CA ALA A 96 43.19 2.72 5.33
C ALA A 96 42.94 4.18 5.76
N VAL A 97 43.99 4.91 6.10
CA VAL A 97 43.89 6.33 6.43
C VAL A 97 43.50 7.13 5.20
N LEU A 98 44.11 6.83 4.05
CA LEU A 98 43.84 7.52 2.80
C LEU A 98 42.38 7.39 2.39
N ALA A 99 41.83 6.17 2.42
CA ALA A 99 40.42 5.92 2.19
C ALA A 99 39.52 6.69 3.19
N THR A 100 39.96 6.83 4.45
CA THR A 100 39.20 7.58 5.46
C THR A 100 39.19 9.08 5.17
N LEU A 101 40.32 9.65 4.76
CA LEU A 101 40.45 11.07 4.41
C LEU A 101 39.66 11.44 3.15
N THR A 102 39.73 10.61 2.11
CA THR A 102 39.03 10.84 0.84
C THR A 102 37.52 10.69 1.00
N VAL A 103 37.04 9.68 1.74
CA VAL A 103 35.62 9.53 2.08
C VAL A 103 35.07 10.74 2.85
N ARG A 104 35.91 11.39 3.66
CA ARG A 104 35.55 12.61 4.40
C ARG A 104 35.71 13.91 3.60
N GLY A 105 36.23 13.83 2.37
CA GLY A 105 36.48 15.00 1.54
C GLY A 105 37.67 15.86 1.99
N LEU A 106 38.54 15.35 2.87
CA LEU A 106 39.74 16.05 3.36
C LEU A 106 40.88 15.95 2.34
N ARG A 107 40.66 16.50 1.13
CA ARG A 107 41.56 16.33 -0.04
C ARG A 107 42.98 16.83 0.21
N ARG A 108 43.15 17.94 0.92
CA ARG A 108 44.48 18.50 1.25
C ARG A 108 45.29 17.55 2.13
N ALA A 109 44.67 17.01 3.18
CA ALA A 109 45.32 16.04 4.07
C ALA A 109 45.60 14.71 3.36
N ALA A 110 44.68 14.25 2.51
CA ALA A 110 44.88 13.05 1.70
C ALA A 110 46.05 13.23 0.71
N ALA A 111 46.10 14.36 -0.01
CA ALA A 111 47.19 14.67 -0.94
C ALA A 111 48.54 14.77 -0.22
N LEU A 112 48.58 15.46 0.94
CA LEU A 112 49.79 15.53 1.76
C LEU A 112 50.26 14.14 2.20
N THR A 113 49.34 13.26 2.62
CA THR A 113 49.66 11.88 3.00
C THR A 113 50.27 11.11 1.83
N VAL A 114 49.72 11.25 0.62
CA VAL A 114 50.25 10.61 -0.59
C VAL A 114 51.63 11.16 -0.95
N VAL A 115 51.82 12.48 -0.90
CA VAL A 115 53.13 13.12 -1.18
C VAL A 115 54.18 12.65 -0.17
N CYS A 116 53.85 12.61 1.11
CA CYS A 116 54.77 12.12 2.15
C CYS A 116 55.08 10.62 1.98
N ALA A 117 54.10 9.80 1.63
CA ALA A 117 54.30 8.38 1.36
C ALA A 117 55.17 8.16 0.10
N ALA A 118 54.90 8.90 -0.97
CA ALA A 118 55.69 8.85 -2.20
C ALA A 118 57.14 9.30 -1.97
N GLY A 119 57.37 10.36 -1.19
CA GLY A 119 58.70 10.81 -0.81
C GLY A 119 59.47 9.74 -0.01
N CYS A 120 58.79 9.06 0.93
CA CYS A 120 59.37 7.96 1.68
C CYS A 120 59.77 6.77 0.78
N VAL A 121 58.89 6.37 -0.13
CA VAL A 121 59.16 5.30 -1.10
C VAL A 121 60.31 5.68 -2.03
N LEU A 122 60.35 6.92 -2.52
CA LEU A 122 61.40 7.41 -3.41
C LEU A 122 62.78 7.40 -2.74
N LEU A 123 62.86 7.86 -1.48
CA LEU A 123 64.11 7.85 -0.70
C LEU A 123 64.58 6.43 -0.36
N TRP A 124 63.67 5.47 -0.35
CA TRP A 124 63.99 4.07 -0.06
C TRP A 124 64.60 3.33 -1.26
N ILE A 125 64.25 3.70 -2.50
CA ILE A 125 64.73 3.02 -3.73
C ILE A 125 66.26 2.86 -3.77
N PRO A 126 67.09 3.90 -3.51
CA PRO A 126 68.55 3.76 -3.55
C PRO A 126 69.13 2.88 -2.42
N ALA A 127 68.49 2.86 -1.25
CA ALA A 127 68.91 1.98 -0.14
C ALA A 127 68.66 0.52 -0.50
N TRP A 128 67.47 0.22 -1.03
CA TRP A 128 67.12 -1.12 -1.49
C TRP A 128 68.00 -1.58 -2.66
N GLN A 129 68.27 -0.70 -3.63
CA GLN A 129 69.14 -1.02 -4.77
C GLN A 129 70.53 -1.46 -4.32
N ARG A 130 71.12 -0.83 -3.28
CA ARG A 130 72.45 -1.20 -2.77
C ARG A 130 72.49 -2.59 -2.12
N GLU A 131 71.38 -3.04 -1.54
CA GLU A 131 71.31 -4.26 -0.74
C GLU A 131 70.92 -5.50 -1.59
N TYR A 132 70.27 -5.29 -2.75
CA TYR A 132 69.71 -6.37 -3.60
C TYR A 132 70.24 -6.40 -5.04
N VAL A 133 71.46 -5.91 -5.30
CA VAL A 133 72.13 -6.02 -6.63
C VAL A 133 72.46 -7.49 -6.94
N GLY A 134 71.50 -8.22 -7.51
CA GLY A 134 71.65 -9.59 -8.01
C GLY A 134 70.55 -9.93 -9.02
N PRO A 135 70.50 -11.16 -9.58
CA PRO A 135 69.58 -11.57 -10.65
C PRO A 135 68.07 -11.38 -10.37
N GLY A 136 67.70 -11.07 -9.11
CA GLY A 136 66.35 -10.70 -8.67
C GLY A 136 65.94 -9.24 -8.89
N ALA A 137 66.77 -8.40 -9.54
CA ALA A 137 66.52 -6.97 -9.75
C ALA A 137 65.18 -6.62 -10.42
N ARG A 138 64.54 -7.57 -11.14
CA ARG A 138 63.18 -7.38 -11.71
C ARG A 138 62.09 -7.24 -10.62
N GLY A 139 62.29 -7.81 -9.43
CA GLY A 139 61.39 -7.68 -8.29
C GLY A 139 61.40 -6.31 -7.60
N ALA A 140 62.44 -5.50 -7.87
CA ALA A 140 62.66 -4.18 -7.28
C ALA A 140 61.49 -3.22 -7.46
N TRP A 141 60.96 -3.19 -8.69
CA TRP A 141 59.92 -2.24 -9.09
C TRP A 141 58.52 -2.75 -8.75
N LEU A 142 58.36 -4.05 -8.49
CA LEU A 142 57.06 -4.64 -8.18
C LEU A 142 56.51 -4.14 -6.84
N THR A 143 57.35 -4.00 -5.83
CA THR A 143 56.95 -3.51 -4.49
C THR A 143 56.47 -2.05 -4.50
N PRO A 144 57.24 -1.05 -4.99
CA PRO A 144 56.76 0.33 -5.06
C PRO A 144 55.56 0.48 -6.00
N LEU A 145 55.50 -0.31 -7.10
CA LEU A 145 54.33 -0.36 -7.96
C LEU A 145 53.10 -0.88 -7.20
N ALA A 146 53.22 -1.97 -6.45
CA ALA A 146 52.12 -2.53 -5.66
C ALA A 146 51.64 -1.57 -4.57
N VAL A 147 52.56 -0.87 -3.88
CA VAL A 147 52.22 0.18 -2.91
C VAL A 147 51.50 1.34 -3.60
N GLY A 148 52.02 1.81 -4.75
CA GLY A 148 51.39 2.87 -5.54
C GLY A 148 49.98 2.51 -5.98
N LEU A 149 49.78 1.30 -6.51
CA LEU A 149 48.45 0.79 -6.91
C LEU A 149 47.51 0.66 -5.72
N LEU A 150 48.00 0.22 -4.55
CA LEU A 150 47.19 0.12 -3.34
C LEU A 150 46.71 1.50 -2.86
N LEU A 151 47.61 2.49 -2.82
CA LEU A 151 47.26 3.86 -2.42
C LEU A 151 46.32 4.52 -3.45
N ALA A 152 46.59 4.35 -4.75
CA ALA A 152 45.71 4.83 -5.81
C ALA A 152 44.32 4.18 -5.73
N GLY A 153 44.25 2.86 -5.52
CA GLY A 153 43.02 2.13 -5.31
C GLY A 153 42.24 2.62 -4.10
N ALA A 154 42.92 2.89 -2.98
CA ALA A 154 42.29 3.45 -1.77
C ALA A 154 41.76 4.87 -1.99
N TRP A 155 42.47 5.69 -2.77
CA TRP A 155 42.00 7.02 -3.16
C TRP A 155 40.73 6.95 -4.01
N VAL A 156 40.78 6.20 -5.10
CA VAL A 156 39.67 6.01 -6.05
C VAL A 156 38.47 5.41 -5.32
N PHE A 157 38.68 4.41 -4.48
CA PHE A 157 37.62 3.81 -3.67
C PHE A 157 36.94 4.83 -2.76
N GLY A 158 37.72 5.70 -2.10
CA GLY A 158 37.15 6.71 -1.22
C GLY A 158 36.38 7.82 -1.96
N GLU A 159 36.87 8.27 -3.12
CA GLU A 159 36.12 9.18 -4.00
C GLU A 159 34.86 8.51 -4.57
N TYR A 160 34.92 7.23 -4.95
CA TYR A 160 33.74 6.46 -5.35
C TYR A 160 32.69 6.38 -4.24
N VAL A 161 33.10 6.03 -3.01
CA VAL A 161 32.18 5.97 -1.85
C VAL A 161 31.59 7.34 -1.54
N ARG A 162 32.38 8.42 -1.64
CA ARG A 162 31.90 9.80 -1.46
C ARG A 162 30.89 10.19 -2.52
N ALA A 163 31.21 9.98 -3.80
CA ALA A 163 30.33 10.24 -4.93
C ALA A 163 29.03 9.43 -4.83
N ARG A 164 29.14 8.14 -4.45
CA ARG A 164 27.98 7.27 -4.24
C ARG A 164 27.08 7.78 -3.12
N ARG A 165 27.64 8.26 -2.01
CA ARG A 165 26.84 8.86 -0.92
C ARG A 165 26.15 10.14 -1.34
N ALA A 166 26.85 11.02 -2.08
CA ALA A 166 26.26 12.25 -2.59
C ALA A 166 25.12 11.96 -3.60
N TYR A 167 25.34 11.00 -4.50
CA TYR A 167 24.33 10.58 -5.47
C TYR A 167 23.08 9.99 -4.80
N LEU A 168 23.25 9.14 -3.79
CA LEU A 168 22.12 8.57 -3.03
C LEU A 168 21.36 9.64 -2.26
N ALA A 169 22.06 10.58 -1.61
CA ALA A 169 21.42 11.68 -0.90
C ALA A 169 20.61 12.58 -1.86
N GLU A 170 21.13 12.83 -3.06
CA GLU A 170 20.43 13.58 -4.10
C GLU A 170 19.19 12.83 -4.61
N PHE A 171 19.29 11.51 -4.79
CA PHE A 171 18.16 10.68 -5.19
C PHE A 171 17.05 10.66 -4.12
N GLU A 172 17.41 10.50 -2.85
CA GLU A 172 16.47 10.58 -1.72
C GLU A 172 15.79 11.96 -1.65
N ARG A 173 16.54 13.04 -1.88
CA ARG A 173 15.99 14.41 -1.92
C ARG A 173 14.98 14.59 -3.06
N ARG A 174 15.28 14.08 -4.26
CA ARG A 174 14.36 14.15 -5.41
C ARG A 174 13.11 13.32 -5.19
N ALA A 175 13.24 12.12 -4.62
CA ALA A 175 12.10 11.28 -4.27
C ALA A 175 11.16 11.98 -3.29
N ALA A 176 11.71 12.64 -2.26
CA ALA A 176 10.92 13.41 -1.30
C ALA A 176 10.19 14.61 -1.95
N LEU A 177 10.82 15.29 -2.91
CA LEU A 177 10.19 16.39 -3.64
C LEU A 177 9.01 15.90 -4.48
N VAL A 178 9.19 14.83 -5.26
CA VAL A 178 8.13 14.26 -6.10
C VAL A 178 6.94 13.81 -5.24
N GLU A 179 7.19 13.20 -4.09
CA GLU A 179 6.11 12.81 -3.17
C GLU A 179 5.36 14.02 -2.63
N SER A 180 6.07 15.09 -2.27
CA SER A 180 5.44 16.33 -1.81
C SER A 180 4.58 17.01 -2.88
N GLU A 181 5.04 17.01 -4.14
CA GLU A 181 4.28 17.56 -5.28
C GLU A 181 3.02 16.73 -5.56
N ARG A 182 3.12 15.40 -5.49
CA ARG A 182 1.96 14.51 -5.66
C ARG A 182 0.89 14.78 -4.61
N LEU A 183 1.27 14.94 -3.34
CA LEU A 183 0.35 15.27 -2.26
C LEU A 183 -0.28 16.66 -2.46
N ALA A 184 0.47 17.64 -2.96
CA ALA A 184 -0.05 18.97 -3.27
C ALA A 184 -1.09 18.92 -4.40
N LEU A 185 -0.78 18.23 -5.51
CA LEU A 185 -1.70 18.05 -6.63
C LEU A 185 -2.97 17.30 -6.23
N ALA A 186 -2.85 16.26 -5.39
CA ALA A 186 -4.01 15.53 -4.87
C ALA A 186 -4.95 16.44 -4.06
N ARG A 187 -4.41 17.34 -3.23
CA ARG A 187 -5.23 18.31 -2.47
C ARG A 187 -5.93 19.31 -3.39
N VAL A 188 -5.25 19.80 -4.42
CA VAL A 188 -5.85 20.70 -5.41
C VAL A 188 -6.96 19.98 -6.17
N ALA A 189 -6.73 18.75 -6.63
CA ALA A 189 -7.74 17.96 -7.33
C ALA A 189 -8.99 17.72 -6.45
N VAL A 190 -8.82 17.39 -5.17
CA VAL A 190 -9.94 17.24 -4.23
C VAL A 190 -10.70 18.56 -4.03
N ALA A 191 -9.99 19.69 -3.94
CA ALA A 191 -10.63 21.00 -3.81
C ALA A 191 -11.41 21.40 -5.07
N GLU A 192 -10.84 21.15 -6.26
CA GLU A 192 -11.50 21.39 -7.55
C GLU A 192 -12.76 20.54 -7.71
N GLU A 193 -12.70 19.26 -7.31
CA GLU A 193 -13.86 18.37 -7.37
C GLU A 193 -14.96 18.83 -6.40
N ARG A 194 -14.60 19.21 -5.17
CA ARG A 194 -15.55 19.81 -4.21
C ARG A 194 -16.21 21.07 -4.75
N ALA A 195 -15.44 21.95 -5.41
CA ALA A 195 -15.97 23.17 -6.01
C ALA A 195 -16.85 22.90 -7.24
N ARG A 196 -16.59 21.81 -7.98
CA ARG A 196 -17.46 21.35 -9.07
C ARG A 196 -18.79 20.84 -8.53
N ILE A 197 -18.75 19.94 -7.55
CA ILE A 197 -19.94 19.39 -6.88
C ILE A 197 -20.81 20.51 -6.30
N ALA A 198 -20.20 21.49 -5.61
CA ALA A 198 -20.94 22.60 -5.02
C ALA A 198 -21.69 23.43 -6.08
N ARG A 199 -21.10 23.64 -7.27
CA ARG A 199 -21.76 24.32 -8.39
C ARG A 199 -22.90 23.51 -8.96
N GLU A 200 -22.69 22.21 -9.17
CA GLU A 200 -23.75 21.32 -9.69
C GLU A 200 -24.95 21.25 -8.74
N ILE A 201 -24.68 21.17 -7.42
CA ILE A 201 -25.71 21.28 -6.37
C ILE A 201 -26.42 22.65 -6.44
N HIS A 202 -25.67 23.73 -6.59
CA HIS A 202 -26.22 25.08 -6.68
C HIS A 202 -27.11 25.26 -7.91
N ASP A 203 -26.71 24.74 -9.07
CA ASP A 203 -27.45 24.85 -10.32
C ASP A 203 -28.79 24.10 -10.26
N VAL A 204 -28.80 22.86 -9.72
CA VAL A 204 -30.03 22.09 -9.50
C VAL A 204 -30.97 22.83 -8.54
N LEU A 205 -30.46 23.28 -7.40
CA LEU A 205 -31.24 24.04 -6.41
C LEU A 205 -31.81 25.33 -6.98
N ALA A 206 -30.98 26.13 -7.65
CA ALA A 206 -31.37 27.41 -8.22
C ALA A 206 -32.48 27.24 -9.26
N HIS A 207 -32.35 26.24 -10.14
CA HIS A 207 -33.37 25.94 -11.14
C HIS A 207 -34.69 25.51 -10.49
N SER A 208 -34.67 24.56 -9.55
CA SER A 208 -35.88 24.08 -8.88
C SER A 208 -36.58 25.17 -8.08
N VAL A 209 -35.82 25.99 -7.33
CA VAL A 209 -36.39 27.12 -6.57
C VAL A 209 -37.00 28.15 -7.51
N SER A 210 -36.35 28.48 -8.62
CA SER A 210 -36.89 29.42 -9.61
C SER A 210 -38.24 28.94 -10.17
N VAL A 211 -38.35 27.65 -10.55
CA VAL A 211 -39.61 27.06 -11.03
C VAL A 211 -40.69 27.11 -9.93
N MET A 212 -40.35 26.83 -8.68
CA MET A 212 -41.30 26.91 -7.56
C MET A 212 -41.79 28.34 -7.33
N VAL A 213 -40.90 29.35 -7.39
CA VAL A 213 -41.25 30.77 -7.20
C VAL A 213 -42.17 31.26 -8.32
N VAL A 214 -41.83 30.99 -9.58
CA VAL A 214 -42.66 31.39 -10.74
C VAL A 214 -44.05 30.74 -10.66
N ASN A 215 -44.12 29.45 -10.30
CA ASN A 215 -45.40 28.77 -10.10
C ASN A 215 -46.17 29.35 -8.91
N ALA A 216 -45.52 29.64 -7.78
CA ALA A 216 -46.17 30.23 -6.61
C ALA A 216 -46.77 31.61 -6.94
N GLU A 217 -46.07 32.45 -7.70
CA GLU A 217 -46.56 33.74 -8.17
C GLU A 217 -47.75 33.58 -9.14
N GLY A 218 -47.67 32.66 -10.11
CA GLY A 218 -48.76 32.34 -11.01
C GLY A 218 -50.01 31.81 -10.29
N GLY A 219 -49.83 30.96 -9.28
CA GLY A 219 -50.92 30.46 -8.43
C GLY A 219 -51.58 31.57 -7.60
N ARG A 220 -50.80 32.54 -7.11
CA ARG A 220 -51.34 33.72 -6.40
C ARG A 220 -52.23 34.58 -7.30
N LEU A 221 -51.88 34.75 -8.57
CA LEU A 221 -52.67 35.50 -9.55
C LEU A 221 -54.03 34.83 -9.86
N MET A 222 -54.10 33.49 -9.82
CA MET A 222 -55.32 32.74 -10.15
C MET A 222 -56.25 32.46 -8.97
N ARG A 223 -55.87 32.86 -7.75
CA ARG A 223 -56.63 32.60 -6.51
C ARG A 223 -58.12 32.94 -6.58
N HIS A 224 -58.47 34.03 -7.26
CA HIS A 224 -59.85 34.52 -7.33
C HIS A 224 -60.53 34.20 -8.68
N VAL A 225 -59.82 33.54 -9.61
CA VAL A 225 -60.30 33.22 -10.95
C VAL A 225 -60.67 31.74 -11.05
N ASP A 226 -59.74 30.85 -10.70
CA ASP A 226 -59.95 29.39 -10.73
C ASP A 226 -59.19 28.71 -9.57
N PRO A 227 -59.89 28.32 -8.49
CA PRO A 227 -59.29 27.60 -7.37
C PRO A 227 -58.65 26.26 -7.76
N ALA A 228 -59.16 25.58 -8.81
CA ALA A 228 -58.61 24.31 -9.25
C ALA A 228 -57.23 24.48 -9.92
N VAL A 229 -56.94 25.65 -10.50
CA VAL A 229 -55.58 25.99 -10.98
C VAL A 229 -54.62 26.09 -9.79
N VAL A 230 -55.03 26.73 -8.69
CA VAL A 230 -54.20 26.89 -7.48
C VAL A 230 -53.78 25.53 -6.92
N ASP A 231 -54.72 24.58 -6.81
CA ASP A 231 -54.43 23.23 -6.31
C ASP A 231 -53.45 22.49 -7.22
N ARG A 232 -53.61 22.60 -8.55
CA ARG A 232 -52.65 22.04 -9.51
C ARG A 232 -51.26 22.66 -9.35
N THR A 233 -51.17 23.98 -9.20
CA THR A 233 -49.90 24.69 -9.04
C THR A 233 -49.19 24.32 -7.73
N LEU A 234 -49.92 24.16 -6.62
CA LEU A 234 -49.37 23.65 -5.36
C LEU A 234 -48.87 22.20 -5.49
N GLY A 235 -49.55 21.40 -6.32
CA GLY A 235 -49.10 20.06 -6.71
C GLY A 235 -47.76 20.08 -7.45
N VAL A 236 -47.60 20.97 -8.43
CA VAL A 236 -46.34 21.16 -9.18
C VAL A 236 -45.21 21.57 -8.23
N ILE A 237 -45.41 22.58 -7.38
CA ILE A 237 -44.40 23.02 -6.39
C ILE A 237 -43.97 21.86 -5.49
N SER A 238 -44.93 21.07 -4.98
CA SER A 238 -44.64 19.91 -4.14
C SER A 238 -43.87 18.82 -4.88
N ALA A 239 -44.20 18.57 -6.14
CA ALA A 239 -43.51 17.59 -6.98
C ALA A 239 -42.06 18.02 -7.25
N THR A 240 -41.87 19.25 -7.73
CA THR A 240 -40.54 19.83 -7.99
C THR A 240 -39.67 19.85 -6.72
N GLY A 241 -40.25 20.12 -5.55
CA GLY A 241 -39.52 20.08 -4.28
C GLY A 241 -39.06 18.68 -3.88
N ARG A 242 -39.92 17.67 -4.06
CA ARG A 242 -39.55 16.27 -3.78
C ARG A 242 -38.51 15.76 -4.77
N GLU A 243 -38.61 16.14 -6.03
CA GLU A 243 -37.65 15.79 -7.07
C GLU A 243 -36.26 16.37 -6.79
N ALA A 244 -36.17 17.67 -6.51
CA ALA A 244 -34.92 18.36 -6.16
C ALA A 244 -34.24 17.76 -4.91
N LEU A 245 -35.02 17.49 -3.85
CA LEU A 245 -34.50 16.84 -2.65
C LEU A 245 -34.04 15.40 -2.92
N GLY A 246 -34.71 14.68 -3.82
CA GLY A 246 -34.30 13.36 -4.27
C GLY A 246 -32.98 13.39 -5.04
N GLU A 247 -32.79 14.40 -5.89
CA GLU A 247 -31.57 14.60 -6.67
C GLU A 247 -30.37 14.98 -5.80
N LEU A 248 -30.56 15.87 -4.83
CA LEU A 248 -29.56 16.21 -3.82
C LEU A 248 -29.14 15.01 -2.97
N ARG A 249 -30.11 14.20 -2.51
CA ARG A 249 -29.80 12.99 -1.75
C ARG A 249 -28.97 12.01 -2.56
N ARG A 250 -29.28 11.84 -3.85
CA ARG A 250 -28.49 10.98 -4.76
C ARG A 250 -27.06 11.50 -4.94
N LEU A 251 -26.88 12.81 -5.12
CA LEU A 251 -25.54 13.42 -5.25
C LEU A 251 -24.73 13.28 -3.94
N LEU A 252 -25.36 13.50 -2.78
CA LEU A 252 -24.70 13.36 -1.48
C LEU A 252 -24.41 11.90 -1.09
N GLU A 253 -25.25 10.96 -1.52
CA GLU A 253 -25.05 9.52 -1.26
C GLU A 253 -23.84 8.97 -2.03
N VAL A 254 -23.56 9.47 -3.24
CA VAL A 254 -22.34 9.14 -4.00
C VAL A 254 -21.08 9.69 -3.33
N LEU A 255 -21.18 10.80 -2.61
CA LEU A 255 -20.06 11.43 -1.90
C LEU A 255 -19.84 10.89 -0.48
N ARG A 256 -20.79 10.10 0.04
CA ARG A 256 -20.65 9.36 1.28
C ARG A 256 -19.92 8.05 0.98
N THR A 257 -18.60 8.12 0.90
CA THR A 257 -17.75 6.92 0.97
C THR A 257 -17.79 6.33 2.39
N PRO A 258 -17.65 4.99 2.55
CA PRO A 258 -17.74 4.32 3.86
C PRO A 258 -16.64 4.72 4.86
N ASP A 259 -15.62 5.46 4.43
CA ASP A 259 -14.48 5.84 5.28
C ASP A 259 -14.81 7.01 6.23
N ALA A 260 -15.93 7.70 6.05
CA ALA A 260 -16.35 8.80 6.93
C ALA A 260 -16.94 8.33 8.28
N ASP A 261 -17.31 7.05 8.40
CA ASP A 261 -17.79 6.45 9.65
C ASP A 261 -16.67 5.75 10.46
N ALA A 262 -15.43 5.74 9.96
CA ALA A 262 -14.26 5.27 10.72
C ALA A 262 -13.66 6.33 11.66
N SER A 263 -14.19 7.55 11.64
CA SER A 263 -13.74 8.67 12.47
C SER A 263 -14.91 9.51 12.99
N ALA A 264 -15.92 8.82 13.53
CA ALA A 264 -16.86 9.41 14.47
C ALA A 264 -16.52 8.88 15.88
N ASP A 265 -16.16 9.82 16.75
CA ASP A 265 -16.06 9.77 18.23
C ASP A 265 -16.26 8.40 18.93
N PRO A 266 -15.25 7.85 19.64
CA PRO A 266 -15.37 6.59 20.39
C PRO A 266 -16.30 6.64 21.61
N ASP A 267 -16.85 7.81 21.97
CA ASP A 267 -17.49 8.04 23.28
C ASP A 267 -19.02 8.27 23.23
N SER A 268 -19.68 7.99 22.10
CA SER A 268 -21.15 8.06 22.04
C SER A 268 -21.80 6.79 21.49
N GLY A 269 -22.10 5.86 22.40
CA GLY A 269 -23.19 4.91 22.19
C GLY A 269 -22.85 3.45 22.50
N ALA A 270 -22.82 3.15 23.80
CA ALA A 270 -23.25 1.91 24.44
C ALA A 270 -22.79 0.56 23.86
N ASP A 271 -22.18 -0.23 24.75
CA ASP A 271 -22.24 -1.69 24.77
C ASP A 271 -23.64 -2.21 24.41
N ALA A 272 -23.88 -2.43 23.12
CA ALA A 272 -24.92 -3.27 22.61
C ALA A 272 -24.22 -4.41 21.90
N ALA A 273 -24.16 -5.57 22.58
CA ALA A 273 -23.90 -6.82 21.90
C ALA A 273 -24.74 -6.86 20.61
N PRO A 274 -24.20 -7.26 19.45
CA PRO A 274 -24.90 -7.20 18.18
C PRO A 274 -26.29 -7.86 18.34
N GLU A 275 -27.36 -7.08 18.14
CA GLU A 275 -28.71 -7.65 18.17
C GLU A 275 -28.76 -8.80 17.14
N PRO A 276 -29.39 -9.94 17.49
CA PRO A 276 -29.40 -11.09 16.61
C PRO A 276 -30.08 -10.73 15.30
N LEU A 277 -29.46 -11.05 14.16
CA LEU A 277 -29.96 -10.83 12.78
C LEU A 277 -31.46 -11.17 12.63
N SER A 278 -31.94 -12.15 13.38
CA SER A 278 -33.34 -12.57 13.40
C SER A 278 -34.30 -11.49 13.90
N ALA A 279 -33.90 -10.68 14.89
CA ALA A 279 -34.70 -9.57 15.41
C ALA A 279 -34.82 -8.44 14.38
N ASP A 280 -33.70 -8.05 13.76
CA ASP A 280 -33.67 -7.00 12.73
C ASP A 280 -34.48 -7.35 11.49
N LEU A 281 -34.36 -8.59 10.99
CA LEU A 281 -35.14 -9.06 9.85
C LEU A 281 -36.64 -9.14 10.17
N ARG A 282 -37.01 -9.58 11.38
CA ARG A 282 -38.42 -9.56 11.83
C ARG A 282 -38.97 -8.14 11.89
N ARG A 283 -38.19 -7.16 12.39
CA ARG A 283 -38.59 -5.74 12.42
C ARG A 283 -38.75 -5.16 11.01
N LEU A 284 -37.85 -5.51 10.08
CA LEU A 284 -37.92 -5.08 8.68
C LEU A 284 -39.20 -5.59 7.99
N ILE A 285 -39.52 -6.87 8.16
CA ILE A 285 -40.71 -7.50 7.58
C ILE A 285 -42.00 -6.98 8.25
N GLY A 286 -41.98 -6.76 9.56
CA GLY A 286 -43.10 -6.16 10.30
C GLY A 286 -43.48 -4.77 9.77
N ARG A 287 -42.49 -3.93 9.45
CA ARG A 287 -42.72 -2.61 8.84
C ARG A 287 -43.39 -2.71 7.47
N LEU A 288 -42.96 -3.66 6.63
CA LEU A 288 -43.55 -3.90 5.30
C LEU A 288 -45.01 -4.39 5.37
N ASN A 289 -45.30 -5.28 6.32
CA ASN A 289 -46.66 -5.75 6.56
C ASN A 289 -47.58 -4.61 7.06
N THR A 290 -47.05 -3.70 7.88
CA THR A 290 -47.78 -2.53 8.36
C THR A 290 -48.09 -1.54 7.23
N SER A 291 -47.23 -1.47 6.20
CA SER A 291 -47.46 -0.66 4.99
C SER A 291 -48.32 -1.36 3.92
N GLY A 292 -48.94 -2.50 4.24
CA GLY A 292 -49.90 -3.18 3.36
C GLY A 292 -49.29 -4.23 2.42
N THR A 293 -47.98 -4.46 2.44
CA THR A 293 -47.31 -5.48 1.61
C THR A 293 -47.28 -6.83 2.34
N ARG A 294 -47.83 -7.90 1.76
CA ARG A 294 -47.84 -9.23 2.40
C ARG A 294 -46.47 -9.91 2.32
N ALA A 295 -45.68 -9.83 3.38
CA ALA A 295 -44.33 -10.40 3.46
C ALA A 295 -44.20 -11.46 4.57
N ARG A 296 -43.63 -12.63 4.24
CA ARG A 296 -43.37 -13.73 5.17
C ARG A 296 -41.87 -14.04 5.24
N LEU A 297 -41.39 -14.30 6.47
CA LEU A 297 -40.00 -14.64 6.77
C LEU A 297 -39.87 -16.11 7.21
N ASP A 298 -38.97 -16.86 6.58
CA ASP A 298 -38.51 -18.20 6.97
C ASP A 298 -37.01 -18.12 7.31
N LEU A 299 -36.67 -18.25 8.60
CA LEU A 299 -35.29 -18.26 9.08
C LEU A 299 -34.89 -19.68 9.44
N ARG A 300 -33.77 -20.17 8.89
CA ARG A 300 -33.22 -21.50 9.17
C ARG A 300 -31.79 -21.42 9.73
N GLY A 301 -31.51 -22.31 10.69
CA GLY A 301 -30.24 -22.40 11.43
C GLY A 301 -30.20 -21.51 12.68
N GLU A 302 -29.67 -22.01 13.81
CA GLU A 302 -29.49 -21.22 15.04
C GLU A 302 -28.50 -21.81 16.08
N ARG A 303 -27.76 -20.89 16.74
CA ARG A 303 -27.15 -20.87 18.11
C ARG A 303 -25.73 -20.28 18.18
N GLY A 304 -24.96 -20.34 17.11
CA GLY A 304 -23.71 -19.58 16.98
C GLY A 304 -23.96 -18.38 16.08
N GLY A 305 -24.22 -17.21 16.67
CA GLY A 305 -24.48 -15.96 15.96
C GLY A 305 -23.52 -15.75 14.79
N LEU A 306 -24.01 -15.13 13.71
CA LEU A 306 -23.14 -14.74 12.61
C LEU A 306 -22.15 -13.68 13.12
N PRO A 307 -20.90 -13.68 12.63
CA PRO A 307 -20.00 -12.54 12.84
C PRO A 307 -20.70 -11.23 12.49
N ALA A 308 -20.40 -10.14 13.21
CA ALA A 308 -21.09 -8.86 13.06
C ALA A 308 -21.12 -8.37 11.60
N ASP A 309 -20.01 -8.54 10.89
CA ASP A 309 -19.89 -8.15 9.49
C ASP A 309 -20.86 -8.94 8.60
N LEU A 310 -20.94 -10.27 8.77
CA LEU A 310 -21.87 -11.12 8.02
C LEU A 310 -23.34 -10.82 8.37
N THR A 311 -23.63 -10.48 9.62
CA THR A 311 -24.95 -10.02 10.05
C THR A 311 -25.35 -8.75 9.31
N ALA A 312 -24.49 -7.73 9.32
CA ALA A 312 -24.75 -6.45 8.63
C ALA A 312 -24.90 -6.63 7.11
N GLN A 313 -24.04 -7.43 6.48
CA GLN A 313 -24.10 -7.68 5.03
C GLN A 313 -25.34 -8.48 4.62
N THR A 314 -25.71 -9.50 5.41
CA THR A 314 -26.94 -10.27 5.18
C THR A 314 -28.18 -9.38 5.29
N TYR A 315 -28.24 -8.53 6.31
CA TYR A 315 -29.33 -7.56 6.47
C TYR A 315 -29.42 -6.60 5.28
N ARG A 316 -28.29 -6.03 4.84
CA ARG A 316 -28.26 -5.11 3.69
C ARG A 316 -28.69 -5.76 2.38
N ILE A 317 -28.29 -7.01 2.13
CA ILE A 317 -28.73 -7.76 0.95
C ILE A 317 -30.24 -7.98 0.97
N VAL A 318 -30.81 -8.37 2.12
CA VAL A 318 -32.26 -8.55 2.25
C VAL A 318 -33.00 -7.23 2.08
N GLN A 319 -32.51 -6.14 2.67
CA GLN A 319 -33.09 -4.80 2.55
C GLN A 319 -33.13 -4.31 1.10
N GLU A 320 -32.02 -4.44 0.39
CA GLU A 320 -31.91 -4.02 -1.01
C GLU A 320 -32.81 -4.87 -1.92
N ALA A 321 -32.82 -6.19 -1.71
CA ALA A 321 -33.68 -7.11 -2.45
C ALA A 321 -35.17 -6.80 -2.23
N LEU A 322 -35.59 -6.54 -0.98
CA LEU A 322 -36.96 -6.15 -0.67
C LEU A 322 -37.33 -4.81 -1.29
N THR A 323 -36.41 -3.84 -1.28
CA THR A 323 -36.64 -2.53 -1.89
C THR A 323 -36.82 -2.65 -3.40
N ASN A 324 -36.02 -3.50 -4.06
CA ASN A 324 -36.15 -3.76 -5.49
C ASN A 324 -37.48 -4.45 -5.82
N ILE A 325 -37.89 -5.44 -5.01
CA ILE A 325 -39.16 -6.13 -5.21
C ILE A 325 -40.33 -5.18 -4.97
N VAL A 326 -40.36 -4.39 -3.89
CA VAL A 326 -41.45 -3.44 -3.60
C VAL A 326 -41.59 -2.37 -4.70
N LYS A 327 -40.48 -1.94 -5.31
CA LYS A 327 -40.51 -0.99 -6.42
C LYS A 327 -41.11 -1.56 -7.71
N HIS A 328 -41.02 -2.86 -7.93
CA HIS A 328 -41.29 -3.48 -9.23
C HIS A 328 -42.38 -4.55 -9.21
N ALA A 329 -42.77 -5.04 -8.04
CA ALA A 329 -43.80 -6.06 -7.89
C ALA A 329 -45.20 -5.44 -7.94
N PRO A 330 -46.19 -6.19 -8.45
CA PRO A 330 -47.60 -5.83 -8.35
C PRO A 330 -48.02 -5.56 -6.89
N PRO A 331 -48.97 -4.63 -6.64
CA PRO A 331 -49.36 -4.21 -5.29
C PRO A 331 -49.99 -5.33 -4.44
N ASP A 332 -50.45 -6.40 -5.07
CA ASP A 332 -51.06 -7.58 -4.46
C ASP A 332 -50.12 -8.79 -4.37
N ALA A 333 -48.86 -8.63 -4.78
CA ALA A 333 -47.85 -9.68 -4.70
C ALA A 333 -47.49 -10.03 -3.25
N SER A 334 -47.46 -11.32 -2.96
CA SER A 334 -46.91 -11.85 -1.71
C SER A 334 -45.39 -12.01 -1.83
N ILE A 335 -44.66 -11.65 -0.78
CA ILE A 335 -43.19 -11.73 -0.71
C ILE A 335 -42.78 -12.81 0.28
N HIS A 336 -41.87 -13.68 -0.13
CA HIS A 336 -41.28 -14.73 0.68
C HIS A 336 -39.78 -14.50 0.84
N VAL A 337 -39.33 -14.32 2.08
CA VAL A 337 -37.92 -14.16 2.45
C VAL A 337 -37.46 -15.42 3.16
N ARG A 338 -36.47 -16.11 2.61
CA ARG A 338 -35.79 -17.24 3.26
C ARG A 338 -34.33 -16.90 3.53
N VAL A 339 -33.89 -17.05 4.77
CA VAL A 339 -32.48 -16.91 5.15
C VAL A 339 -32.05 -18.17 5.89
N ASP A 340 -31.07 -18.87 5.34
CA ASP A 340 -30.44 -20.05 5.94
C ASP A 340 -29.02 -19.69 6.33
N THR A 341 -28.72 -19.73 7.63
CA THR A 341 -27.42 -19.32 8.18
C THR A 341 -26.39 -20.44 8.21
N GLY A 342 -26.79 -21.68 7.90
CA GLY A 342 -25.91 -22.84 7.86
C GLY A 342 -25.36 -23.27 9.24
N ALA A 343 -24.69 -24.42 9.28
CA ALA A 343 -24.06 -24.93 10.51
C ALA A 343 -22.83 -24.07 10.92
N PRO A 344 -22.50 -23.96 12.22
CA PRO A 344 -21.25 -23.35 12.66
C PRO A 344 -20.03 -24.13 12.18
N GLY A 345 -19.03 -23.45 11.63
CA GLY A 345 -17.76 -24.05 11.23
C GLY A 345 -17.06 -23.28 10.09
N PRO A 346 -15.79 -23.63 9.82
CA PRO A 346 -15.07 -23.13 8.64
C PRO A 346 -15.83 -23.53 7.36
N GLY A 347 -16.02 -22.58 6.44
CA GLY A 347 -16.82 -22.79 5.24
C GLY A 347 -18.34 -22.70 5.45
N ARG A 348 -18.81 -22.13 6.58
CA ARG A 348 -20.23 -21.81 6.78
C ARG A 348 -20.76 -21.00 5.59
N LEU A 349 -21.86 -21.48 5.02
CA LEU A 349 -22.53 -20.89 3.85
C LEU A 349 -23.87 -20.29 4.27
N VAL A 350 -23.99 -18.97 4.17
CA VAL A 350 -25.26 -18.26 4.38
C VAL A 350 -25.97 -18.16 3.02
N ARG A 351 -27.23 -18.59 2.95
CA ARG A 351 -28.07 -18.49 1.75
C ARG A 351 -29.24 -17.58 2.01
N VAL A 352 -29.40 -16.56 1.18
CA VAL A 352 -30.52 -15.62 1.20
C VAL A 352 -31.33 -15.80 -0.07
N ARG A 353 -32.65 -15.88 0.05
CA ARG A 353 -33.57 -15.94 -1.09
C ARG A 353 -34.79 -15.07 -0.81
N VAL A 354 -35.06 -14.12 -1.71
CA VAL A 354 -36.21 -13.20 -1.64
C VAL A 354 -37.00 -13.35 -2.94
N GLU A 355 -38.26 -13.73 -2.83
CA GLU A 355 -39.13 -14.05 -3.97
C GLU A 355 -40.48 -13.34 -3.83
N ASN A 356 -41.08 -12.88 -4.93
CA ASN A 356 -42.49 -12.45 -4.95
C ASN A 356 -43.34 -13.30 -5.90
N SER A 357 -44.66 -13.36 -5.64
CA SER A 357 -45.65 -13.96 -6.55
C SER A 357 -46.05 -13.01 -7.68
N ALA A 358 -46.62 -13.54 -8.77
CA ALA A 358 -47.09 -12.77 -9.94
C ALA A 358 -48.29 -11.83 -9.71
N GLY A 359 -48.87 -11.81 -8.49
CA GLY A 359 -50.13 -11.10 -8.21
C GLY A 359 -51.34 -11.84 -8.81
N ALA A 360 -52.55 -11.49 -8.36
CA ALA A 360 -53.82 -12.09 -8.78
C ALA A 360 -54.29 -11.64 -10.18
N GLY A 361 -53.48 -10.84 -10.91
CA GLY A 361 -53.76 -10.41 -12.28
C GLY A 361 -53.24 -11.33 -13.40
N ALA A 362 -52.43 -12.35 -13.07
CA ALA A 362 -51.88 -13.29 -14.07
C ALA A 362 -52.73 -14.57 -14.15
N GLY A 363 -53.99 -14.44 -14.56
CA GLY A 363 -54.93 -15.55 -14.72
C GLY A 363 -55.03 -16.05 -16.17
N PHE A 364 -54.49 -17.25 -16.42
CA PHE A 364 -54.98 -18.29 -17.33
C PHE A 364 -55.62 -17.90 -18.68
N ALA A 365 -54.84 -17.94 -19.76
CA ALA A 365 -55.32 -18.34 -21.09
C ALA A 365 -55.02 -19.83 -21.29
N GLY A 366 -55.99 -20.69 -21.00
CA GLY A 366 -55.85 -22.15 -21.12
C GLY A 366 -57.21 -22.83 -21.30
N GLY A 367 -57.89 -22.50 -22.40
CA GLY A 367 -59.08 -23.22 -22.86
C GLY A 367 -58.70 -24.29 -23.88
N ALA A 368 -59.05 -25.54 -23.59
CA ALA A 368 -58.82 -26.71 -24.43
C ALA A 368 -59.55 -26.66 -25.78
N GLY A 369 -58.93 -27.20 -26.82
CA GLY A 369 -59.56 -27.47 -28.12
C GLY A 369 -58.62 -28.22 -29.06
N ALA A 370 -58.82 -29.52 -29.20
CA ALA A 370 -58.14 -30.37 -30.17
C ALA A 370 -58.61 -30.05 -31.61
N GLY A 371 -57.68 -30.09 -32.58
CA GLY A 371 -58.03 -29.99 -34.00
C GLY A 371 -56.84 -29.81 -34.95
N SER A 372 -56.32 -30.93 -35.47
CA SER A 372 -55.87 -31.18 -36.86
C SER A 372 -55.12 -30.11 -37.68
N ALA A 373 -53.87 -30.46 -38.01
CA ALA A 373 -53.19 -30.40 -39.32
C ALA A 373 -53.09 -29.08 -40.12
N GLY A 374 -51.82 -28.71 -40.40
CA GLY A 374 -51.41 -28.16 -41.70
C GLY A 374 -50.73 -26.79 -41.65
N GLY A 375 -49.55 -26.69 -42.27
CA GLY A 375 -49.04 -25.43 -42.84
C GLY A 375 -47.76 -24.89 -42.22
N ALA A 376 -46.67 -25.01 -42.98
CA ALA A 376 -45.39 -24.38 -42.71
C ALA A 376 -45.51 -22.84 -42.63
N GLY A 377 -44.85 -22.26 -41.63
CA GLY A 377 -44.66 -20.83 -41.49
C GLY A 377 -43.72 -20.56 -40.32
N ALA A 378 -42.50 -20.12 -40.62
CA ALA A 378 -41.53 -19.71 -39.64
C ALA A 378 -42.10 -18.58 -38.77
N VAL A 379 -42.21 -18.81 -37.46
CA VAL A 379 -42.55 -17.76 -36.49
C VAL A 379 -41.34 -17.54 -35.59
N THR A 380 -40.82 -16.33 -35.73
CA THR A 380 -39.78 -15.68 -34.96
C THR A 380 -40.07 -15.68 -33.47
N ALA A 381 -39.02 -15.83 -32.67
CA ALA A 381 -39.02 -15.61 -31.23
C ALA A 381 -39.39 -14.15 -30.90
N ALA A 382 -40.67 -13.94 -30.61
CA ALA A 382 -41.28 -12.77 -29.99
C ALA A 382 -42.32 -13.36 -29.01
N GLU A 383 -42.48 -12.97 -27.75
CA GLU A 383 -42.05 -11.83 -26.95
C GLU A 383 -42.17 -12.31 -25.50
N LEU A 384 -41.06 -12.52 -24.80
CA LEU A 384 -41.05 -12.38 -23.34
C LEU A 384 -41.03 -10.89 -23.06
N PRO A 385 -41.87 -10.34 -22.17
CA PRO A 385 -41.86 -8.91 -21.89
C PRO A 385 -40.43 -8.53 -21.44
N ALA A 386 -39.83 -7.60 -22.18
CA ALA A 386 -38.48 -7.14 -21.94
C ALA A 386 -38.35 -6.64 -20.49
N PRO A 387 -37.28 -7.00 -19.76
CA PRO A 387 -37.07 -6.49 -18.41
C PRO A 387 -36.93 -4.97 -18.50
N LEU A 388 -37.87 -4.24 -17.91
CA LEU A 388 -37.82 -2.78 -17.84
C LEU A 388 -36.51 -2.34 -17.17
N PRO A 389 -35.86 -1.27 -17.66
CA PRO A 389 -34.56 -0.85 -17.20
C PRO A 389 -34.65 -0.30 -15.77
N SER A 390 -34.36 -1.15 -14.78
CA SER A 390 -34.04 -0.69 -13.44
C SER A 390 -32.62 -0.13 -13.44
N SER A 391 -32.38 0.98 -12.75
CA SER A 391 -31.03 1.53 -12.56
C SER A 391 -30.16 0.46 -11.89
N GLY A 392 -29.35 -0.29 -12.65
CA GLY A 392 -28.69 -1.54 -12.25
C GLY A 392 -27.69 -1.47 -11.08
N ARG A 393 -27.64 -0.36 -10.33
CA ARG A 393 -26.74 -0.11 -9.20
C ARG A 393 -27.06 -0.97 -7.97
N GLY A 394 -28.33 -1.29 -7.70
CA GLY A 394 -28.71 -2.13 -6.56
C GLY A 394 -28.19 -3.57 -6.67
N LEU A 395 -28.26 -4.13 -7.89
CA LEU A 395 -27.71 -5.46 -8.21
C LEU A 395 -26.18 -5.46 -8.24
N THR A 396 -25.55 -4.40 -8.78
CA THR A 396 -24.09 -4.23 -8.74
C THR A 396 -23.57 -4.17 -7.30
N GLY A 397 -24.19 -3.37 -6.44
CA GLY A 397 -23.80 -3.29 -5.03
C GLY A 397 -23.99 -4.61 -4.27
N MET A 398 -25.05 -5.37 -4.58
CA MET A 398 -25.21 -6.73 -4.01
C MET A 398 -24.11 -7.69 -4.51
N ARG A 399 -23.71 -7.61 -5.79
CA ARG A 399 -22.63 -8.44 -6.36
C ARG A 399 -21.29 -8.18 -5.70
N GLU A 400 -20.92 -6.91 -5.58
CA GLU A 400 -19.67 -6.47 -4.92
C GLU A 400 -19.62 -6.96 -3.47
N ARG A 401 -20.72 -6.79 -2.72
CA ARG A 401 -20.82 -7.27 -1.33
C ARG A 401 -20.72 -8.78 -1.20
N THR A 402 -21.35 -9.55 -2.09
CA THR A 402 -21.21 -11.02 -2.06
C THR A 402 -19.81 -11.49 -2.45
N ALA A 403 -19.14 -10.79 -3.38
CA ALA A 403 -17.80 -11.14 -3.85
C ALA A 403 -16.74 -11.02 -2.73
N LEU A 404 -16.88 -10.04 -1.83
CA LEU A 404 -16.01 -9.88 -0.65
C LEU A 404 -16.01 -11.11 0.27
N TYR A 405 -17.07 -11.92 0.24
CA TYR A 405 -17.24 -13.13 1.04
C TYR A 405 -17.18 -14.41 0.20
N GLY A 406 -16.54 -14.37 -0.97
CA GLY A 406 -16.43 -15.53 -1.87
C GLY A 406 -17.79 -16.11 -2.29
N GLY A 407 -18.82 -15.27 -2.28
CA GLY A 407 -20.19 -15.61 -2.56
C GLY A 407 -20.65 -15.10 -3.92
N SER A 408 -21.93 -15.29 -4.22
CA SER A 408 -22.56 -14.84 -5.47
C SER A 408 -23.98 -14.38 -5.24
N VAL A 409 -24.48 -13.52 -6.15
CA VAL A 409 -25.89 -13.14 -6.21
C VAL A 409 -26.43 -13.31 -7.63
N ASP A 410 -27.59 -13.95 -7.71
CA ASP A 410 -28.38 -14.14 -8.92
C ASP A 410 -29.75 -13.47 -8.74
N ALA A 411 -30.23 -12.80 -9.79
CA ALA A 411 -31.51 -12.12 -9.75
C ALA A 411 -32.20 -12.18 -11.12
N GLY A 412 -33.48 -12.54 -11.14
CA GLY A 412 -34.25 -12.70 -12.37
C GLY A 412 -35.70 -13.09 -12.15
N PRO A 413 -36.50 -13.10 -13.23
CA PRO A 413 -37.90 -13.51 -13.18
C PRO A 413 -38.02 -15.00 -12.81
N THR A 414 -39.06 -15.36 -12.07
CA THR A 414 -39.43 -16.76 -11.81
C THR A 414 -40.37 -17.28 -12.89
N LEU A 415 -40.39 -18.61 -13.07
CA LEU A 415 -41.29 -19.27 -14.03
C LEU A 415 -42.77 -19.01 -13.72
N ASP A 416 -43.08 -18.76 -12.45
CA ASP A 416 -44.42 -18.44 -11.96
C ASP A 416 -44.79 -16.95 -12.12
N GLY A 417 -44.02 -16.19 -12.90
CA GLY A 417 -44.28 -14.76 -13.22
C GLY A 417 -43.87 -13.76 -12.14
N GLY A 418 -43.10 -14.18 -11.15
CA GLY A 418 -42.55 -13.34 -10.08
C GLY A 418 -41.12 -12.89 -10.34
N TYR A 419 -40.47 -12.34 -9.31
CA TYR A 419 -39.05 -11.98 -9.33
C TYR A 419 -38.32 -12.61 -8.14
N ARG A 420 -37.11 -13.10 -8.36
CA ARG A 420 -36.27 -13.75 -7.36
C ARG A 420 -34.91 -13.09 -7.27
N VAL A 421 -34.45 -12.87 -6.03
CA VAL A 421 -33.07 -12.56 -5.70
C VAL A 421 -32.53 -13.69 -4.81
N ALA A 422 -31.45 -14.34 -5.23
CA ALA A 422 -30.78 -15.41 -4.48
C ALA A 422 -29.31 -15.05 -4.28
N ALA A 423 -28.86 -14.95 -3.03
CA ALA A 423 -27.48 -14.62 -2.66
C ALA A 423 -26.86 -15.70 -1.77
N THR A 424 -25.54 -15.87 -1.90
CA THR A 424 -24.72 -16.75 -1.07
C THR A 424 -23.54 -15.98 -0.50
N LEU A 425 -23.17 -16.24 0.76
CA LEU A 425 -22.01 -15.68 1.45
C LEU A 425 -21.24 -16.81 2.12
N ARG A 426 -19.90 -16.84 2.02
CA ARG A 426 -19.04 -17.82 2.69
C ARG A 426 -18.21 -17.17 3.79
N VAL A 427 -18.08 -17.86 4.91
CA VAL A 427 -17.16 -17.46 5.98
C VAL A 427 -15.76 -17.92 5.59
N ALA A 428 -14.85 -16.96 5.34
CA ALA A 428 -13.45 -17.24 5.05
C ALA A 428 -12.73 -17.76 6.31
N GLU A 429 -11.77 -18.67 6.11
CA GLU A 429 -10.88 -19.17 7.14
C GLU A 429 -9.99 -18.02 7.63
N PRO A 430 -9.80 -17.80 8.94
CA PRO A 430 -8.72 -16.93 9.39
C PRO A 430 -7.40 -17.56 8.96
N GLU A 431 -6.60 -16.86 8.16
CA GLU A 431 -5.25 -17.31 7.81
C GLU A 431 -4.50 -17.69 9.10
N PRO A 432 -3.89 -18.88 9.18
CA PRO A 432 -3.01 -19.19 10.29
C PRO A 432 -1.82 -18.23 10.20
N THR A 433 -1.77 -17.24 11.09
CA THR A 433 -0.58 -16.43 11.34
C THR A 433 0.56 -17.38 11.69
N GLY A 434 1.41 -17.66 10.69
CA GLY A 434 2.58 -18.50 10.82
C GLY A 434 3.54 -17.91 11.84
N ALA A 435 3.53 -18.47 13.05
CA ALA A 435 4.62 -18.34 14.00
C ALA A 435 5.83 -19.09 13.41
N THR A 436 6.84 -18.34 13.00
CA THR A 436 8.15 -18.90 12.65
C THR A 436 8.89 -19.32 13.92
N PRO A 437 9.49 -20.53 13.97
CA PRO A 437 10.18 -21.05 15.15
C PRO A 437 11.52 -20.35 15.46
#